data_AF-A0A1Q1NPD7-F1
#
_entry.id   AF-A0A1Q1NPD7-F1
#
_cell.length_a   1.000
_cell.length_b   1.000
_cell.length_c   1.000
_cell.angle_alpha   90.00
_cell.angle_beta   90.00
_cell.angle_gamma   90.00
#
_symmetry.space_group_name_H-M   'P 1'
#
loop_
_entity.id
_entity.type
_entity.pdbx_description
1 polymer ?
#
loop_
_entity_poly.entity_id
_entity_poly.type
_entity_poly.pdbx_seq_one_letter_code
_entity_poly.pdbx_strand_id
1 'polypeptide(L)'
;MNPLVFLLPFVLQVVFSTNVSVSSHNGEAVISINNQVVDLNKANLVERTPYSSVYNPAEDRSCLIIQSEHALFVKCNGSTSSSSSGSMGSGERQDFNNLKKKYAGN
;
A
#
# COMPACT_ATOMS: atom_id res chain seq x y z
N MET A 1 37.82 -26.95 -19.26
CA MET A 1 37.15 -26.31 -18.10
C MET A 1 35.89 -25.66 -18.63
N ASN A 2 34.72 -26.13 -18.20
CA ASN A 2 33.43 -25.81 -18.81
C ASN A 2 32.92 -24.46 -18.25
N PRO A 3 32.65 -23.42 -19.07
CA PRO A 3 32.29 -22.09 -18.57
C PRO A 3 30.83 -21.97 -18.08
N LEU A 4 30.06 -23.05 -18.13
CA LEU A 4 28.62 -23.04 -17.83
C LEU A 4 28.25 -23.00 -16.33
N VAL A 5 29.22 -23.08 -15.42
CA VAL A 5 28.94 -23.24 -13.98
C VAL A 5 28.76 -21.90 -13.24
N PHE A 6 29.09 -20.76 -13.86
CA PHE A 6 29.08 -19.45 -13.17
C PHE A 6 27.78 -18.64 -13.26
N LEU A 7 26.74 -19.12 -13.96
CA LEU A 7 25.51 -18.33 -14.20
C LEU A 7 24.31 -18.73 -13.33
N LEU A 8 24.49 -19.62 -12.35
CA LEU A 8 23.40 -20.20 -11.58
C LEU A 8 22.94 -19.48 -10.28
N PRO A 9 23.65 -18.50 -9.67
CA PRO A 9 23.08 -17.82 -8.50
C PRO A 9 22.14 -16.65 -8.84
N PHE A 10 21.98 -16.28 -10.13
CA PHE A 10 21.24 -15.06 -10.50
C PHE A 10 19.75 -15.27 -10.81
N VAL A 11 19.26 -16.52 -10.82
CA VAL A 11 17.91 -16.83 -11.36
C VAL A 11 16.82 -16.91 -10.29
N LEU A 12 17.16 -16.86 -8.99
CA LEU A 12 16.19 -17.15 -7.93
C LEU A 12 16.05 -16.06 -6.85
N GLN A 13 16.08 -14.79 -7.25
CA GLN A 13 15.43 -13.74 -6.46
C GLN A 13 14.00 -13.58 -6.96
N VAL A 14 13.17 -14.59 -6.75
CA VAL A 14 11.72 -14.42 -6.83
C VAL A 14 11.33 -13.60 -5.60
N VAL A 15 11.48 -12.27 -5.73
CA VAL A 15 10.91 -11.34 -4.77
C VAL A 15 9.42 -11.60 -4.84
N PHE A 16 8.85 -12.23 -3.81
CA PHE A 16 7.40 -12.33 -3.63
C PHE A 16 6.88 -10.91 -3.36
N SER A 17 6.85 -10.07 -4.39
CA SER A 17 6.25 -8.76 -4.32
C SER A 17 4.74 -8.96 -4.27
N THR A 18 4.15 -8.44 -3.21
CA THR A 18 2.70 -8.42 -3.04
C THR A 18 2.11 -7.57 -4.18
N ASN A 19 1.19 -8.09 -4.98
CA ASN A 19 0.61 -7.29 -6.06
C ASN A 19 -0.42 -6.33 -5.47
N VAL A 20 -0.18 -5.03 -5.59
CA VAL A 20 -1.09 -3.99 -5.09
C VAL A 20 -1.55 -3.14 -6.24
N SER A 21 -2.85 -2.94 -6.35
CA SER A 21 -3.45 -1.98 -7.28
C SER A 21 -4.51 -1.15 -6.60
N VAL A 22 -4.64 0.09 -7.04
CA VAL A 22 -5.69 1.02 -6.64
C VAL A 22 -6.37 1.49 -7.90
N SER A 23 -7.68 1.30 -7.98
CA SER A 23 -8.52 1.75 -9.09
C SER A 23 -9.63 2.64 -8.55
N SER A 24 -10.34 3.35 -9.41
CA SER A 24 -11.54 4.09 -9.02
C SER A 24 -12.73 3.54 -9.79
N HIS A 25 -13.79 3.17 -9.09
CA HIS A 25 -15.05 2.71 -9.66
C HIS A 25 -16.18 3.59 -9.11
N ASN A 26 -16.89 4.31 -9.98
CA ASN A 26 -17.94 5.26 -9.59
C ASN A 26 -17.48 6.36 -8.60
N GLY A 27 -16.21 6.75 -8.64
CA GLY A 27 -15.63 7.74 -7.72
C GLY A 27 -15.17 7.15 -6.38
N GLU A 28 -15.42 5.88 -6.11
CA GLU A 28 -14.90 5.17 -4.94
C GLU A 28 -13.57 4.50 -5.27
N ALA A 29 -12.59 4.64 -4.37
CA ALA A 29 -11.30 3.96 -4.53
C ALA A 29 -11.45 2.47 -4.18
N VAL A 30 -11.08 1.59 -5.12
CA VAL A 30 -11.07 0.13 -4.94
C VAL A 30 -9.62 -0.33 -4.85
N ILE A 31 -9.28 -0.95 -3.73
CA ILE A 31 -7.95 -1.47 -3.43
C ILE A 31 -7.96 -2.97 -3.69
N SER A 32 -6.99 -3.48 -4.44
CA SER A 32 -6.79 -4.92 -4.59
C SER A 32 -5.38 -5.32 -4.21
N ILE A 33 -5.29 -6.32 -3.33
CA ILE A 33 -4.04 -6.93 -2.85
C ILE A 33 -4.07 -8.40 -3.25
N ASN A 34 -3.05 -8.89 -3.96
CA ASN A 34 -2.97 -10.26 -4.48
C ASN A 34 -4.23 -10.70 -5.25
N ASN A 35 -4.74 -9.81 -6.11
CA ASN A 35 -5.96 -9.98 -6.90
C ASN A 35 -7.25 -10.16 -6.07
N GLN A 36 -7.22 -9.83 -4.78
CA GLN A 36 -8.40 -9.79 -3.92
C GLN A 36 -8.73 -8.35 -3.58
N VAL A 37 -10.01 -7.98 -3.73
CA VAL A 37 -10.50 -6.65 -3.32
C VAL A 37 -10.47 -6.58 -1.80
N VAL A 38 -9.87 -5.52 -1.26
CA VAL A 38 -9.78 -5.28 0.17
C VAL A 38 -11.14 -4.82 0.70
N ASP A 39 -11.64 -5.51 1.74
CA ASP A 39 -12.80 -5.04 2.50
C ASP A 39 -12.34 -4.24 3.73
N LEU A 40 -12.39 -2.91 3.64
CA LEU A 40 -12.00 -2.02 4.74
C LEU A 40 -12.87 -2.19 6.00
N ASN A 41 -14.08 -2.76 5.88
CA ASN A 41 -14.92 -3.04 7.07
C ASN A 41 -14.39 -4.23 7.89
N LYS A 42 -13.61 -5.10 7.25
CA LYS A 42 -12.94 -6.24 7.91
C LYS A 42 -11.49 -5.92 8.28
N ALA A 43 -10.97 -4.78 7.84
CA ALA A 43 -9.61 -4.36 8.13
C ALA A 43 -9.48 -3.90 9.59
N ASN A 44 -8.33 -4.18 10.19
CA ASN A 44 -8.02 -3.73 11.54
C ASN A 44 -7.58 -2.27 11.52
N LEU A 45 -8.30 -1.39 12.22
CA LEU A 45 -7.90 0.00 12.42
C LEU A 45 -6.67 0.06 13.34
N VAL A 46 -5.56 0.58 12.82
CA VAL A 46 -4.29 0.72 13.54
C VAL A 46 -4.20 2.09 14.21
N GLU A 47 -4.54 3.14 13.46
CA GLU A 47 -4.45 4.52 13.94
C GLU A 47 -5.49 5.38 13.22
N ARG A 48 -6.06 6.35 13.94
CA ARG A 48 -6.95 7.36 13.37
C ARG A 48 -6.50 8.74 13.84
N THR A 49 -6.29 9.63 12.87
CA THR A 49 -6.07 11.07 13.08
C THR A 49 -7.33 11.82 12.61
N PRO A 50 -7.39 13.16 12.79
CA PRO A 50 -8.53 13.95 12.32
C PRO A 50 -8.80 13.82 10.82
N TYR A 51 -7.75 13.65 10.01
CA TYR A 51 -7.86 13.65 8.54
C TYR A 51 -7.52 12.32 7.87
N SER A 52 -7.03 11.33 8.62
CA SER A 52 -6.55 10.09 8.03
C SER A 52 -6.73 8.90 8.95
N SER A 53 -6.83 7.72 8.37
CA SER A 53 -6.88 6.45 9.10
C SER A 53 -5.90 5.46 8.50
N VAL A 54 -5.34 4.61 9.36
CA VAL A 54 -4.39 3.57 9.01
C VAL A 54 -5.04 2.22 9.29
N TYR A 55 -5.01 1.33 8.31
CA TYR A 55 -5.62 0.01 8.38
C TYR A 55 -4.62 -1.07 8.01
N ASN A 56 -4.72 -2.21 8.70
CA ASN A 56 -4.14 -3.46 8.25
C ASN A 56 -5.26 -4.32 7.63
N PRO A 57 -5.23 -4.60 6.33
CA PRO A 57 -6.26 -5.39 5.67
C PRO A 57 -6.25 -6.84 6.18
N ALA A 58 -7.42 -7.48 6.17
CA ALA A 58 -7.56 -8.87 6.63
C ALA A 58 -6.93 -9.87 5.65
N GLU A 59 -6.90 -9.50 4.37
CA GLU A 59 -6.38 -10.25 3.24
C GLU A 59 -4.85 -10.42 3.32
N ASP A 60 -4.15 -9.40 3.84
CA ASP A 60 -2.71 -9.45 4.05
C ASP A 60 -2.27 -8.53 5.20
N ARG A 61 -1.92 -9.13 6.34
CA ARG A 61 -1.49 -8.39 7.54
C ARG A 61 -0.11 -7.75 7.40
N SER A 62 0.66 -8.09 6.37
CA SER A 62 1.93 -7.43 6.04
C SER A 62 1.73 -6.11 5.28
N CYS A 63 0.52 -5.86 4.82
CA CYS A 63 0.12 -4.63 4.16
C CYS A 63 -0.40 -3.60 5.15
N LEU A 64 -0.29 -2.33 4.75
CA LEU A 64 -0.79 -1.18 5.47
C LEU A 64 -1.41 -0.20 4.48
N ILE A 65 -2.60 0.29 4.83
CA ILE A 65 -3.38 1.22 4.03
C ILE A 65 -3.52 2.51 4.84
N ILE A 66 -3.10 3.63 4.28
CA ILE A 66 -3.34 4.97 4.81
C ILE A 66 -4.39 5.61 3.90
N GLN A 67 -5.50 6.03 4.48
CA GLN A 67 -6.61 6.64 3.77
C GLN A 67 -6.91 8.01 4.37
N SER A 68 -7.00 9.03 3.52
CA SER A 68 -7.63 10.31 3.81
C SER A 68 -8.87 10.49 2.93
N GLU A 69 -9.53 11.64 3.03
CA GLU A 69 -10.66 11.98 2.16
C GLU A 69 -10.24 12.05 0.68
N HIS A 70 -9.05 12.61 0.42
CA HIS A 70 -8.56 12.88 -0.93
C HIS A 70 -7.35 12.03 -1.35
N ALA A 71 -6.91 11.10 -0.50
CA ALA A 71 -5.68 10.36 -0.74
C ALA A 71 -5.76 8.92 -0.25
N LEU A 72 -5.07 8.04 -0.96
CA LEU A 72 -4.85 6.68 -0.54
C LEU A 72 -3.39 6.31 -0.74
N PHE A 73 -2.81 5.63 0.24
CA PHE A 73 -1.49 5.05 0.15
C PHE A 73 -1.55 3.62 0.67
N VAL A 74 -1.04 2.68 -0.11
CA VAL A 74 -0.99 1.26 0.24
C VAL A 74 0.46 0.82 0.17
N LYS A 75 0.98 0.24 1.24
CA LYS A 75 2.31 -0.36 1.30
C LYS A 75 2.15 -1.81 1.69
N CYS A 76 2.68 -2.70 0.87
CA CYS A 76 2.82 -4.12 1.14
C CYS A 76 4.29 -4.51 1.00
N ASN A 77 4.62 -5.75 1.36
CA ASN A 77 5.99 -6.24 1.22
C ASN A 77 6.46 -6.12 -0.24
N GLY A 78 7.49 -5.30 -0.47
CA GLY A 78 8.07 -5.06 -1.79
C GLY A 78 7.25 -4.20 -2.76
N SER A 79 6.08 -3.68 -2.36
CA SER A 79 5.19 -2.93 -3.25
C SER A 79 4.54 -1.73 -2.57
N THR A 80 4.47 -0.60 -3.28
CA THR A 80 3.72 0.58 -2.84
C THR A 80 2.81 1.06 -3.96
N SER A 81 1.66 1.58 -3.57
CA SER A 81 0.71 2.23 -4.46
C SER A 81 0.18 3.49 -3.79
N SER A 82 -0.02 4.55 -4.57
CA SER A 82 -0.59 5.79 -4.06
C SER A 82 -1.53 6.39 -5.07
N SER A 83 -2.68 6.86 -4.61
CA SER A 83 -3.61 7.65 -5.39
C SER A 83 -4.00 8.91 -4.63
N SER A 84 -4.37 9.94 -5.38
CA SER A 84 -4.94 11.16 -4.83
C SER A 84 -6.07 11.62 -5.75
N SER A 85 -7.19 11.98 -5.16
CA SER A 85 -8.35 12.53 -5.84
C SER A 85 -8.60 13.95 -5.32
N GLY A 86 -8.37 14.95 -6.18
CA GLY A 86 -8.58 16.35 -5.83
C GLY A 86 -7.45 16.98 -5.02
N SER A 87 -7.74 18.12 -4.40
CA SER A 87 -6.76 18.91 -3.65
C SER A 87 -6.97 18.70 -2.14
N MET A 88 -5.95 18.17 -1.47
CA MET A 88 -5.94 18.05 -0.02
C MET A 88 -5.78 19.42 0.65
N GLY A 89 -6.46 19.63 1.78
CA GLY A 89 -6.16 20.74 2.67
C GLY A 89 -4.75 20.64 3.26
N SER A 90 -4.20 21.73 3.78
CA SER A 90 -2.86 21.74 4.38
C SER A 90 -2.76 20.80 5.58
N GLY A 91 -3.77 20.79 6.46
CA GLY A 91 -3.85 19.89 7.61
C GLY A 91 -3.93 18.41 7.20
N GLU A 92 -4.83 18.09 6.26
CA GLU A 92 -4.95 16.72 5.72
C GLU A 92 -3.63 16.25 5.10
N ARG A 93 -2.99 17.10 4.28
CA ARG A 93 -1.74 16.74 3.62
C ARG A 93 -0.61 16.52 4.62
N GLN A 94 -0.54 17.32 5.67
CA GLN A 94 0.44 17.16 6.73
C GLN A 94 0.21 15.85 7.50
N ASP A 95 -1.02 15.58 7.92
CA ASP A 95 -1.40 14.34 8.61
C ASP A 95 -1.06 13.11 7.77
N PHE A 96 -1.48 13.10 6.51
CA PHE A 96 -1.25 11.99 5.59
C PHE A 96 0.24 11.73 5.37
N ASN A 97 1.04 12.79 5.19
CA ASN A 97 2.49 12.67 5.04
C ASN A 97 3.18 12.20 6.33
N ASN A 98 2.72 12.66 7.50
CA ASN A 98 3.25 12.21 8.79
C ASN A 98 3.02 10.72 9.00
N LEU A 99 1.82 10.21 8.67
CA LEU A 99 1.50 8.79 8.73
C LEU A 99 2.33 7.99 7.73
N LYS A 100 2.48 8.49 6.49
CA LYS A 100 3.38 7.87 5.50
C LYS A 100 4.80 7.78 6.03
N LYS A 101 5.32 8.84 6.64
CA LYS A 101 6.67 8.82 7.23
C LYS A 101 6.79 7.81 8.37
N LYS A 102 5.80 7.78 9.26
CA LYS A 102 5.75 6.89 10.42
C LYS A 102 5.70 5.40 10.04
N TYR A 103 4.85 5.02 9.09
CA TYR A 103 4.60 3.62 8.74
C TYR A 103 5.33 3.14 7.47
N ALA A 104 5.58 4.05 6.54
CA ALA A 104 6.24 3.72 5.28
C ALA A 104 7.73 4.05 5.28
N GLY A 105 8.22 4.89 6.19
CA GLY A 105 9.62 5.34 6.23
C GLY A 105 10.00 6.35 5.15
N ASN A 106 9.00 7.00 4.52
CA ASN A 106 9.17 8.03 3.47
C ASN A 106 8.87 9.43 3.99
#